data_AF-A0A934V0J9-F1
#
_entry.id   AF-A0A934V0J9-F1
#
_cell.length_a   1.000
_cell.length_b   1.000
_cell.length_c   1.000
_cell.angle_alpha   90.00
_cell.angle_beta   90.00
_cell.angle_gamma   90.00
#
_symmetry.space_group_name_H-M   'P 1'
#
loop_
_entity.id
_entity.type
_entity.pdbx_description
1 polymer ?
#
loop_
_entity_poly.entity_id
_entity_poly.type
_entity_poly.pdbx_seq_one_letter_code
_entity_poly.pdbx_strand_id
1 'polypeptide(L)'
;MTMHIRRTLAAAVALAAATGVAVPADRAGAQDAEAADVPQEEVKAARGLVKTFFQELKGELTAAIKEGGPTHAIGVCNEVAPRIGGTLSAESDWSIGRTALRVRNPRNSPSPRERAVLKSFQQRHADGEGFKTMEDVAVIEEGGRRYVHYMKAIPTQEACLACHGTEVKEEVLNAVDENYPADGATGFEKGELRGAFSLVKPLPTN
;
A
#
# COMPACT_ATOMS: atom_id res chain seq x y z
N MET A 1 47.01 45.49 44.92
CA MET A 1 47.30 44.78 46.19
C MET A 1 46.39 43.56 46.21
N THR A 2 46.82 42.43 45.65
CA THR A 2 47.70 41.41 46.25
C THR A 2 47.21 40.89 47.61
N MET A 3 47.20 39.56 47.71
CA MET A 3 47.16 38.73 48.92
C MET A 3 45.80 38.46 49.57
N HIS A 4 45.25 37.25 49.40
CA HIS A 4 45.59 35.96 50.04
C HIS A 4 44.87 35.80 51.39
N ILE A 5 44.11 34.71 51.58
CA ILE A 5 44.36 33.65 52.57
C ILE A 5 43.11 32.78 52.75
N ARG A 6 43.39 31.48 52.73
CA ARG A 6 42.53 30.31 52.97
C ARG A 6 41.94 30.31 54.39
N ARG A 7 40.80 29.64 54.58
CA ARG A 7 40.63 28.61 55.62
C ARG A 7 39.34 27.79 55.44
N THR A 8 39.54 26.48 55.58
CA THR A 8 38.61 25.34 55.56
C THR A 8 37.55 25.37 56.65
N LEU A 9 36.36 24.81 56.38
CA LEU A 9 35.64 23.92 57.30
C LEU A 9 34.56 23.11 56.54
N ALA A 10 34.49 21.83 56.88
CA ALA A 10 33.60 20.82 56.30
C ALA A 10 32.30 20.66 57.12
N ALA A 11 31.42 19.80 56.60
CA ALA A 11 30.11 19.33 57.12
C ALA A 11 28.91 20.19 56.68
N ALA A 12 27.73 19.67 56.31
CA ALA A 12 27.17 18.34 56.52
C ALA A 12 26.15 17.97 55.42
N VAL A 13 25.84 16.68 55.40
CA VAL A 13 24.90 15.90 54.59
C VAL A 13 23.46 16.44 54.61
N ALA A 14 22.79 16.41 53.46
CA ALA A 14 21.35 16.11 53.37
C ALA A 14 21.02 15.52 51.98
N LEU A 15 20.87 14.20 51.94
CA LEU A 15 20.37 13.44 50.79
C LEU A 15 18.83 13.49 50.83
N ALA A 16 18.21 14.30 49.96
CA ALA A 16 16.77 14.29 49.75
C ALA A 16 16.46 13.51 48.46
N ALA A 17 15.97 12.28 48.62
CA ALA A 17 15.45 11.47 47.54
C ALA A 17 14.11 12.06 47.07
N ALA A 18 14.08 12.66 45.88
CA ALA A 18 12.85 13.02 45.20
C ALA A 18 12.30 11.78 44.48
N THR A 19 11.22 11.22 45.02
CA THR A 19 10.43 10.17 44.39
C THR A 19 9.65 10.76 43.21
N GLY A 20 10.16 10.55 41.99
CA GLY A 20 9.40 10.81 40.78
C GLY A 20 8.28 9.79 40.62
N VAL A 21 7.03 10.23 40.83
CA VAL A 21 5.85 9.45 40.42
C VAL A 21 5.65 9.69 38.93
N ALA A 22 6.14 8.77 38.10
CA ALA A 22 5.84 8.74 36.68
C ALA A 22 4.40 8.23 36.49
N VAL A 23 3.53 9.10 35.98
CA VAL A 23 2.19 8.72 35.48
C VAL A 23 2.40 7.97 34.16
N PRO A 24 1.92 6.72 34.00
CA PRO A 24 2.00 6.05 32.73
C PRO A 24 1.04 6.74 31.76
N ALA A 25 1.57 7.21 30.64
CA ALA A 25 0.78 7.64 29.50
C ALA A 25 0.11 6.40 28.90
N ASP A 26 -1.21 6.34 29.07
CA ASP A 26 -2.09 5.35 28.47
C ASP A 26 -1.96 5.46 26.94
N ARG A 27 -1.19 4.55 26.35
CA ARG A 27 -1.17 4.34 24.90
C ARG A 27 -2.37 3.47 24.58
N ALA A 28 -3.46 4.09 24.15
CA ALA A 28 -4.53 3.39 23.46
C ALA A 28 -3.91 2.61 22.28
N GLY A 29 -3.90 1.28 22.43
CA GLY A 29 -3.23 0.36 21.53
C GLY A 29 -3.83 0.40 20.13
N ALA A 30 -2.99 0.75 19.16
CA ALA A 30 -3.07 0.07 17.87
C ALA A 30 -2.68 -1.38 18.17
N GLN A 31 -3.64 -2.30 18.13
CA GLN A 31 -3.34 -3.71 18.24
C GLN A 31 -2.51 -4.10 17.02
N ASP A 32 -1.24 -4.39 17.27
CA ASP A 32 -0.31 -4.93 16.30
C ASP A 32 -0.91 -6.20 15.72
N ALA A 33 -1.15 -6.21 14.41
CA ALA A 33 -1.58 -7.40 13.69
C ALA A 33 -0.43 -8.42 13.73
N GLU A 34 -0.59 -9.47 14.52
CA GLU A 34 0.41 -10.53 14.65
C GLU A 34 0.44 -11.37 13.37
N ALA A 35 1.54 -11.29 12.60
CA ALA A 35 1.77 -12.09 11.40
C ALA A 35 1.76 -13.62 11.65
N ALA A 36 1.75 -14.06 12.92
CA ALA A 36 1.84 -15.45 13.34
C ALA A 36 0.56 -16.28 13.10
N ASP A 37 -0.61 -15.65 12.89
CA ASP A 37 -1.90 -16.35 12.75
C ASP A 37 -2.52 -16.27 11.34
N VAL A 38 -1.71 -15.93 10.32
CA VAL A 38 -2.17 -15.92 8.93
C VAL A 38 -2.04 -17.33 8.32
N PRO A 39 -3.13 -17.96 7.84
CA PRO A 39 -3.05 -19.26 7.20
C PRO A 39 -2.20 -19.22 5.92
N GLN A 40 -1.11 -19.98 5.87
CA GLN A 40 -0.13 -19.92 4.78
C GLN A 40 -0.70 -20.35 3.41
N GLU A 41 -1.66 -21.28 3.41
CA GLU A 41 -2.36 -21.67 2.18
C GLU A 41 -3.16 -20.50 1.58
N GLU A 42 -3.73 -19.63 2.41
CA GLU A 42 -4.44 -18.44 1.94
C GLU A 42 -3.48 -17.40 1.35
N VAL A 43 -2.30 -17.23 1.94
CA VAL A 43 -1.24 -16.37 1.37
C VAL A 43 -0.81 -16.89 -0.01
N LYS A 44 -0.62 -18.20 -0.14
CA LYS A 44 -0.24 -18.85 -1.39
C LYS A 44 -1.35 -18.71 -2.45
N ALA A 45 -2.61 -18.88 -2.07
CA ALA A 45 -3.76 -18.67 -2.93
C ALA A 45 -3.83 -17.21 -3.43
N ALA A 46 -3.71 -16.23 -2.52
CA ALA A 46 -3.73 -14.81 -2.86
C ALA A 46 -2.60 -14.42 -3.82
N ARG A 47 -1.37 -14.90 -3.59
CA ARG A 47 -0.24 -14.70 -4.52
C ARG A 47 -0.53 -15.29 -5.90
N GLY A 48 -1.17 -16.46 -5.96
CA GLY A 48 -1.61 -17.11 -7.20
C GLY A 48 -2.62 -16.25 -7.97
N LEU A 49 -3.67 -15.78 -7.29
CA LEU A 49 -4.70 -14.91 -7.86
C LEU A 49 -4.13 -13.58 -8.38
N VAL A 50 -3.22 -12.96 -7.62
CA VAL A 50 -2.51 -11.75 -8.07
C VAL A 50 -1.68 -12.00 -9.31
N LYS A 51 -0.98 -13.15 -9.37
CA LYS A 51 -0.21 -13.51 -10.56
C LYS A 51 -1.11 -13.66 -11.78
N THR A 52 -2.24 -14.36 -11.65
CA THR A 52 -3.24 -14.53 -12.72
C THR A 52 -3.78 -13.18 -13.18
N PHE A 53 -4.26 -12.34 -12.25
CA PHE A 53 -4.77 -11.00 -12.57
C PHE A 53 -3.71 -10.18 -13.32
N PHE A 54 -2.47 -10.13 -12.82
CA PHE A 54 -1.41 -9.39 -13.48
C PHE A 54 -1.13 -9.91 -14.89
N GLN A 55 -1.11 -11.22 -15.10
CA GLN A 55 -0.83 -11.82 -16.40
C GLN A 55 -1.93 -11.53 -17.42
N GLU A 56 -3.20 -11.71 -17.04
CA GLU A 56 -4.35 -11.42 -17.92
C GLU A 56 -4.39 -9.94 -18.29
N LEU A 57 -4.31 -9.06 -17.28
CA LEU A 57 -4.33 -7.63 -17.52
C LEU A 57 -3.17 -7.17 -18.42
N LYS A 58 -1.97 -7.71 -18.21
CA LYS A 58 -0.81 -7.40 -19.05
C LYS A 58 -1.02 -7.87 -20.49
N GLY A 59 -1.61 -9.06 -20.66
CA GLY A 59 -1.95 -9.61 -21.98
C GLY A 59 -2.88 -8.68 -22.76
N GLU A 60 -4.01 -8.34 -22.14
CA GLU A 60 -5.03 -7.43 -22.70
C GLU A 60 -4.45 -6.05 -23.02
N LEU A 61 -3.65 -5.49 -22.10
CA LEU A 61 -2.99 -4.20 -22.30
C LEU A 61 -2.01 -4.23 -23.48
N THR A 62 -1.19 -5.28 -23.57
CA THR A 62 -0.20 -5.40 -24.64
C THR A 62 -0.87 -5.58 -25.99
N ALA A 63 -1.98 -6.34 -26.05
CA ALA A 63 -2.77 -6.51 -27.26
C ALA A 63 -3.38 -5.17 -27.73
N ALA A 64 -4.04 -4.43 -26.84
CA ALA A 64 -4.65 -3.15 -27.17
C ALA A 64 -3.63 -2.10 -27.62
N ILE A 65 -2.46 -2.02 -26.96
CA ILE A 65 -1.37 -1.14 -27.39
C ILE A 65 -0.86 -1.51 -28.78
N LYS A 66 -0.74 -2.81 -29.08
CA LYS A 66 -0.28 -3.28 -30.40
C LYS A 66 -1.29 -2.97 -31.50
N GLU A 67 -2.58 -3.05 -31.20
CA GLU A 67 -3.67 -2.83 -32.15
C GLU A 67 -3.88 -1.35 -32.49
N GLY A 68 -3.94 -0.49 -31.47
CA GLY A 68 -4.36 0.91 -31.64
C GLY A 68 -3.54 1.93 -30.85
N GLY A 69 -2.41 1.51 -30.26
CA GLY A 69 -1.56 2.39 -29.45
C GLY A 69 -2.10 2.67 -28.04
N PRO A 70 -1.43 3.55 -27.27
CA PRO A 70 -1.77 3.81 -25.87
C PRO A 70 -3.15 4.42 -25.64
N THR A 71 -3.72 5.15 -26.60
CA THR A 71 -5.08 5.70 -26.52
C THR A 71 -6.13 4.58 -26.50
N HIS A 72 -5.98 3.57 -27.35
CA HIS A 72 -6.89 2.41 -27.38
C HIS A 72 -6.83 1.58 -26.09
N ALA A 73 -5.65 1.49 -25.48
CA ALA A 73 -5.43 0.79 -24.22
C ALA A 73 -6.13 1.40 -22.99
N ILE A 74 -6.66 2.63 -23.08
CA ILE A 74 -7.36 3.30 -21.97
C ILE A 74 -8.64 2.53 -21.60
N GLY A 75 -9.35 1.99 -22.60
CA GLY A 75 -10.55 1.15 -22.40
C GLY A 75 -10.24 -0.13 -21.62
N VAL A 76 -9.09 -0.77 -21.85
CA VAL A 76 -8.64 -1.95 -21.10
C VAL A 76 -8.53 -1.63 -19.61
N CYS A 77 -7.97 -0.49 -19.25
CA CYS A 77 -7.86 -0.10 -17.85
C CYS A 77 -9.23 0.22 -17.20
N ASN A 78 -10.21 0.68 -17.99
CA ASN A 78 -11.52 1.12 -17.49
C ASN A 78 -12.48 -0.05 -17.30
N GLU A 79 -12.50 -0.95 -18.27
CA GLU A 79 -13.52 -1.98 -18.40
C GLU A 79 -12.95 -3.37 -18.13
N VAL A 80 -11.80 -3.68 -18.73
CA VAL A 80 -11.22 -5.03 -18.66
C VAL A 80 -10.61 -5.30 -17.30
N ALA A 81 -9.90 -4.34 -16.69
CA ALA A 81 -9.31 -4.56 -15.37
C ALA A 81 -10.37 -4.84 -14.27
N PRO A 82 -11.48 -4.07 -14.14
CA PRO A 82 -12.56 -4.44 -13.22
C PRO A 82 -13.22 -5.77 -13.55
N ARG A 83 -13.38 -6.10 -14.85
CA ARG A 83 -13.94 -7.39 -15.28
C ARG A 83 -13.08 -8.57 -14.83
N ILE A 84 -11.77 -8.52 -15.02
CA ILE A 84 -10.84 -9.57 -14.57
C ILE A 84 -10.94 -9.74 -13.04
N GLY A 85 -10.90 -8.63 -12.29
CA GLY A 85 -11.07 -8.67 -10.83
C GLY A 85 -12.40 -9.29 -10.41
N GLY A 86 -13.49 -8.95 -11.10
CA GLY A 86 -14.82 -9.52 -10.88
C GLY A 86 -14.90 -11.02 -11.17
N THR A 87 -14.34 -11.48 -12.29
CA THR A 87 -14.27 -12.91 -12.64
C THR A 87 -13.50 -13.69 -11.59
N LEU A 88 -12.28 -13.26 -11.25
CA LEU A 88 -11.46 -13.94 -10.25
C LEU A 88 -12.14 -13.91 -8.86
N SER A 89 -12.91 -12.87 -8.55
CA SER A 89 -13.68 -12.81 -7.32
C SER A 89 -14.89 -13.76 -7.32
N ALA A 90 -15.50 -14.00 -8.48
CA ALA A 90 -16.63 -14.94 -8.61
C ALA A 90 -16.18 -16.40 -8.60
N GLU A 91 -14.97 -16.68 -9.08
CA GLU A 91 -14.37 -18.01 -9.17
C GLU A 91 -13.60 -18.43 -7.90
N SER A 92 -13.52 -17.54 -6.91
CA SER A 92 -12.83 -17.78 -5.65
C SER A 92 -13.61 -17.24 -4.45
N ASP A 93 -13.16 -17.52 -3.23
CA ASP A 93 -13.71 -16.92 -2.01
C ASP A 93 -13.09 -15.54 -1.69
N TRP A 94 -12.35 -14.95 -2.63
CA TRP A 94 -11.66 -13.67 -2.44
C TRP A 94 -12.44 -12.54 -3.12
N SER A 95 -12.59 -11.42 -2.42
CA SER A 95 -12.84 -10.13 -3.06
C SER A 95 -11.53 -9.58 -3.59
N ILE A 96 -11.42 -9.35 -4.89
CA ILE A 96 -10.16 -9.01 -5.58
C ILE A 96 -10.30 -7.67 -6.30
N GLY A 97 -9.37 -6.76 -6.06
CA GLY A 97 -9.34 -5.45 -6.70
C GLY A 97 -7.95 -4.84 -6.79
N ARG A 98 -7.93 -3.57 -7.17
CA ARG A 98 -6.73 -2.73 -7.16
C ARG A 98 -7.00 -1.43 -6.45
N THR A 99 -5.99 -0.88 -5.82
CA THR A 99 -6.06 0.37 -5.09
C THR A 99 -4.80 1.19 -5.26
N ALA A 100 -4.85 2.51 -5.03
CA ALA A 100 -3.69 3.38 -5.15
C ALA A 100 -3.84 4.66 -4.34
N LEU A 101 -2.73 5.30 -3.98
CA LEU A 101 -2.76 6.66 -3.40
C LEU A 101 -3.15 7.71 -4.43
N ARG A 102 -2.79 7.46 -5.70
CA ARG A 102 -3.09 8.26 -6.90
C ARG A 102 -3.92 7.41 -7.86
N VAL A 103 -5.23 7.63 -7.87
CA VAL A 103 -6.20 6.81 -8.60
C VAL A 103 -6.55 7.42 -9.95
N ARG A 104 -6.79 6.54 -10.94
CA ARG A 104 -7.38 6.93 -12.23
C ARG A 104 -8.89 6.79 -12.22
N ASN A 105 -9.35 5.61 -11.79
CA ASN A 105 -10.76 5.36 -11.52
C ASN A 105 -11.02 5.62 -10.02
N PRO A 106 -11.94 6.56 -9.65
CA PRO A 106 -12.27 6.85 -8.26
C PRO A 106 -12.71 5.62 -7.45
N ARG A 107 -13.27 4.59 -8.09
CA ARG A 107 -13.65 3.31 -7.44
C ARG A 107 -12.46 2.54 -6.85
N ASN A 108 -11.24 2.85 -7.27
CA ASN A 108 -10.02 2.25 -6.73
C ASN A 108 -9.45 3.04 -5.54
N SER A 109 -10.23 3.96 -4.95
CA SER A 109 -9.80 4.73 -3.78
C SER A 109 -9.59 3.80 -2.59
N PRO A 110 -8.46 3.93 -1.85
CA PRO A 110 -8.15 3.03 -0.76
C PRO A 110 -9.03 3.32 0.45
N SER A 111 -9.45 2.24 1.12
CA SER A 111 -9.88 2.26 2.52
C SER A 111 -8.77 2.82 3.43
N PRO A 112 -9.09 3.21 4.68
CA PRO A 112 -8.07 3.66 5.64
C PRO A 112 -6.91 2.67 5.83
N ARG A 113 -7.20 1.36 5.89
CA ARG A 113 -6.19 0.31 6.00
C ARG A 113 -5.32 0.22 4.75
N GLU A 114 -5.92 0.13 3.57
CA GLU A 114 -5.16 0.05 2.32
C GLU A 114 -4.26 1.26 2.14
N ARG A 115 -4.73 2.44 2.54
CA ARG A 115 -3.92 3.67 2.54
C ARG A 115 -2.72 3.56 3.49
N ALA A 116 -2.90 3.00 4.68
CA ALA A 116 -1.81 2.79 5.63
C ALA A 116 -0.77 1.80 5.06
N VAL A 117 -1.21 0.69 4.45
CA VAL A 117 -0.34 -0.29 3.79
C VAL A 117 0.42 0.33 2.62
N LEU A 118 -0.26 1.09 1.75
CA LEU A 118 0.40 1.78 0.64
C LEU A 118 1.48 2.76 1.11
N LYS A 119 1.23 3.50 2.19
CA LYS A 119 2.23 4.39 2.82
C LYS A 119 3.39 3.59 3.42
N SER A 120 3.11 2.46 4.06
CA SER A 120 4.14 1.55 4.56
C SER A 120 5.02 1.01 3.44
N PHE A 121 4.47 0.65 2.28
CA PHE A 121 5.26 0.27 1.10
C PHE A 121 6.17 1.42 0.64
N GLN A 122 5.67 2.66 0.57
CA GLN A 122 6.52 3.81 0.21
C GLN A 122 7.67 4.00 1.20
N GLN A 123 7.40 3.88 2.51
CA GLN A 123 8.42 4.01 3.54
C GLN A 123 9.48 2.90 3.43
N ARG A 124 9.05 1.64 3.37
CA ARG A 124 9.95 0.49 3.18
C ARG A 124 10.82 0.63 1.93
N HIS A 125 10.28 1.25 0.88
CA HIS A 125 11.05 1.52 -0.34
C HIS A 125 12.11 2.58 -0.13
N ALA A 126 11.78 3.67 0.58
CA ALA A 126 12.77 4.67 0.99
C ALA A 126 13.86 4.05 1.87
N ASP A 127 13.54 3.01 2.63
CA ASP A 127 14.47 2.25 3.47
C ASP A 127 15.28 1.18 2.68
N GLY A 128 15.10 1.11 1.35
CA GLY A 128 15.91 0.30 0.44
C GLY A 128 15.28 -1.03 -0.02
N GLU A 129 14.05 -1.35 0.38
CA GLU A 129 13.37 -2.55 -0.09
C GLU A 129 12.73 -2.34 -1.47
N GLY A 130 12.74 -3.36 -2.33
CA GLY A 130 12.12 -3.29 -3.65
C GLY A 130 10.62 -3.58 -3.65
N PHE A 131 9.80 -2.74 -4.28
CA PHE A 131 8.35 -2.96 -4.44
C PHE A 131 7.98 -4.31 -5.07
N LYS A 132 8.86 -4.88 -5.92
CA LYS A 132 8.60 -6.14 -6.59
C LYS A 132 8.32 -7.28 -5.61
N THR A 133 9.00 -7.30 -4.46
CA THR A 133 8.83 -8.34 -3.42
C THR A 133 7.86 -7.92 -2.32
N MET A 134 7.50 -6.64 -2.23
CA MET A 134 6.63 -6.15 -1.16
C MET A 134 5.21 -6.68 -1.26
N GLU A 135 4.78 -7.26 -0.16
CA GLU A 135 3.40 -7.60 0.17
C GLU A 135 3.13 -7.30 1.64
N ASP A 136 1.85 -7.24 1.97
CA ASP A 136 1.32 -7.10 3.32
C ASP A 136 0.22 -8.15 3.50
N VAL A 137 0.21 -8.82 4.64
CA VAL A 137 -0.82 -9.79 4.99
C VAL A 137 -1.20 -9.64 6.45
N ALA A 138 -2.50 -9.58 6.73
CA ALA A 138 -3.02 -9.54 8.09
C ALA A 138 -4.33 -10.34 8.20
N VAL A 139 -4.59 -10.89 9.38
CA VAL A 139 -5.95 -11.29 9.76
C VAL A 139 -6.58 -10.17 10.57
N ILE A 140 -7.82 -9.82 10.24
CA ILE A 140 -8.56 -8.75 10.90
C ILE A 140 -9.90 -9.29 11.35
N GLU A 141 -10.32 -8.90 12.54
CA GLU A 141 -11.67 -9.17 13.03
C GLU A 141 -12.56 -7.93 12.82
N GLU A 142 -13.63 -8.10 12.07
CA GLU A 142 -14.61 -7.06 11.78
C GLU A 142 -16.01 -7.64 11.99
N GLY A 143 -16.80 -7.04 12.88
CA GLY A 143 -18.18 -7.48 13.15
C GLY A 143 -18.29 -8.93 13.63
N GLY A 144 -17.31 -9.41 14.41
CA GLY A 144 -17.26 -10.79 14.91
C GLY A 144 -16.89 -11.84 13.86
N ARG A 145 -16.40 -11.43 12.69
CA ARG A 145 -15.90 -12.31 11.64
C ARG A 145 -14.43 -12.01 11.38
N ARG A 146 -13.65 -13.04 11.06
CA ARG A 146 -12.23 -12.91 10.71
C ARG A 146 -12.05 -12.84 9.20
N TYR A 147 -11.10 -12.05 8.74
CA TYR A 147 -10.78 -11.86 7.33
C TYR A 147 -9.28 -11.89 7.12
N VAL A 148 -8.81 -12.61 6.10
CA VAL A 148 -7.45 -12.42 5.59
C VAL A 148 -7.48 -11.25 4.62
N HIS A 149 -6.64 -10.25 4.89
CA HIS A 149 -6.35 -9.17 3.95
C HIS A 149 -4.95 -9.38 3.38
N TYR A 150 -4.83 -9.33 2.07
CA TYR A 150 -3.58 -9.45 1.33
C TYR A 150 -3.43 -8.27 0.38
N MET A 151 -2.25 -7.64 0.37
CA MET A 151 -1.92 -6.60 -0.60
C MET A 151 -0.57 -6.85 -1.24
N LYS A 152 -0.48 -6.68 -2.56
CA LYS A 152 0.77 -6.77 -3.32
C LYS A 152 1.07 -5.45 -4.02
N ALA A 153 2.23 -4.86 -3.74
CA ALA A 153 2.68 -3.64 -4.39
C ALA A 153 2.85 -3.83 -5.91
N ILE A 154 2.44 -2.81 -6.66
CA ILE A 154 2.56 -2.70 -8.12
C ILE A 154 3.55 -1.56 -8.42
N PRO A 155 4.81 -1.86 -8.77
CA PRO A 155 5.73 -0.85 -9.27
C PRO A 155 5.43 -0.46 -10.72
N THR A 156 5.70 0.78 -11.09
CA THR A 156 5.69 1.22 -12.48
C THR A 156 6.83 0.58 -13.28
N GLN A 157 6.54 0.23 -14.52
CA GLN A 157 7.49 -0.23 -15.53
C GLN A 157 7.43 0.71 -16.74
N GLU A 158 8.31 0.52 -17.72
CA GLU A 158 8.39 1.35 -18.92
C GLU A 158 7.04 1.56 -19.60
N ALA A 159 6.31 0.46 -19.85
CA ALA A 159 5.00 0.51 -20.50
C ALA A 159 3.94 1.28 -19.69
N CYS A 160 4.09 1.37 -18.36
CA CYS A 160 3.17 2.13 -17.52
C CYS A 160 3.28 3.64 -17.78
N LEU A 161 4.48 4.12 -18.11
CA LEU A 161 4.78 5.53 -18.24
C LEU A 161 4.16 6.17 -19.48
N ALA A 162 3.79 5.35 -20.48
CA ALA A 162 3.06 5.82 -21.66
C ALA A 162 1.76 6.56 -21.33
N CYS A 163 1.12 6.24 -20.20
CA CYS A 163 -0.11 6.90 -19.74
C CYS A 163 -0.05 7.43 -18.29
N HIS A 164 0.95 7.02 -17.51
CA HIS A 164 1.12 7.41 -16.12
C HIS A 164 2.38 8.28 -15.89
N GLY A 165 3.21 8.49 -16.91
CA GLY A 165 4.50 9.16 -16.79
C GLY A 165 4.42 10.65 -16.48
N THR A 166 5.57 11.26 -16.23
CA THR A 166 5.77 12.72 -16.22
C THR A 166 5.65 13.33 -17.61
N GLU A 167 5.99 12.56 -18.65
CA GLU A 167 5.85 12.93 -20.05
C GLU A 167 4.87 11.98 -20.73
N VAL A 168 3.67 12.49 -21.04
CA VAL A 168 2.61 11.74 -21.72
C VAL A 168 2.17 12.54 -22.94
N LYS A 169 1.98 11.85 -24.07
CA LYS A 169 1.53 12.51 -25.31
C LYS A 169 0.16 13.14 -25.10
N GLU A 170 -0.06 14.31 -25.71
CA GLU A 170 -1.32 15.06 -25.61
C GLU A 170 -2.54 14.22 -26.01
N GLU A 171 -2.44 13.45 -27.10
CA GLU A 171 -3.50 12.54 -27.55
C GLU A 171 -3.91 11.50 -26.50
N VAL A 172 -2.96 11.04 -25.68
CA VAL A 172 -3.21 10.08 -24.59
C VAL A 172 -3.83 10.79 -23.39
N LEU A 173 -3.37 11.99 -23.05
CA LEU A 173 -3.96 12.80 -21.98
C LEU A 173 -5.42 13.13 -22.28
N ASN A 174 -5.73 13.58 -23.50
CA ASN A 174 -7.10 13.88 -23.91
C ASN A 174 -8.02 12.66 -23.78
N ALA A 175 -7.57 11.51 -24.27
CA ALA A 175 -8.33 10.27 -24.15
C ALA A 175 -8.46 9.80 -22.69
N VAL A 176 -7.48 10.08 -21.82
CA VAL A 176 -7.60 9.83 -20.38
C VAL A 176 -8.64 10.74 -19.76
N ASP A 177 -8.62 12.04 -20.05
CA ASP A 177 -9.56 13.02 -19.48
C ASP A 177 -11.01 12.74 -19.89
N GLU A 178 -11.24 12.32 -21.13
CA GLU A 178 -12.56 11.90 -21.62
C GLU A 178 -13.11 10.68 -20.85
N ASN A 179 -12.26 9.73 -20.49
CA ASN A 179 -12.64 8.49 -19.81
C ASN A 179 -12.60 8.61 -18.27
N TYR A 180 -11.80 9.54 -17.75
CA TYR A 180 -11.48 9.71 -16.34
C TYR A 180 -11.33 11.20 -16.00
N PRO A 181 -12.43 11.96 -15.90
CA PRO A 181 -12.39 13.39 -15.63
C PRO A 181 -11.83 13.75 -14.23
N ALA A 182 -11.65 12.75 -13.36
CA ALA A 182 -11.05 12.87 -12.04
C ALA A 182 -9.72 12.12 -11.92
N ASP A 183 -9.00 11.90 -13.05
CA ASP A 183 -7.70 11.22 -13.02
C ASP A 183 -6.70 11.97 -12.14
N GLY A 184 -6.06 11.22 -11.24
CA GLY A 184 -4.92 11.69 -10.46
C GLY A 184 -3.68 10.82 -10.65
N ALA A 185 -3.69 9.90 -11.61
CA ALA A 185 -2.65 8.89 -11.78
C ALA A 185 -1.61 9.24 -12.86
N THR A 186 -1.14 10.47 -12.94
CA THR A 186 -0.09 10.92 -13.89
C THR A 186 1.18 11.32 -13.15
N GLY A 187 2.28 11.63 -13.83
CA GLY A 187 3.48 12.14 -13.18
C GLY A 187 4.23 11.10 -12.37
N PHE A 188 4.24 9.84 -12.82
CA PHE A 188 5.06 8.79 -12.24
C PHE A 188 6.39 8.66 -12.97
N GLU A 189 7.41 8.22 -12.24
CA GLU A 189 8.68 7.75 -12.78
C GLU A 189 8.74 6.22 -12.76
N LYS A 190 9.76 5.65 -13.42
CA LYS A 190 9.99 4.20 -13.45
C LYS A 190 10.41 3.69 -12.08
N GLY A 191 9.77 2.63 -11.60
CA GLY A 191 10.07 2.00 -10.31
C GLY A 191 9.31 2.59 -9.13
N GLU A 192 8.50 3.62 -9.32
CA GLU A 192 7.61 4.16 -8.28
C GLU A 192 6.42 3.25 -7.98
N LEU A 193 5.78 3.47 -6.82
CA LEU A 193 4.58 2.76 -6.43
C LEU A 193 3.36 3.24 -7.22
N ARG A 194 2.93 2.47 -8.22
CA ARG A 194 1.69 2.76 -8.96
C ARG A 194 0.45 2.54 -8.10
N GLY A 195 0.48 1.55 -7.22
CA GLY A 195 -0.64 1.11 -6.40
C GLY A 195 -0.41 -0.30 -5.86
N ALA A 196 -1.48 -1.01 -5.55
CA ALA A 196 -1.43 -2.40 -5.11
C ALA A 196 -2.63 -3.21 -5.64
N PHE A 197 -2.43 -4.52 -5.79
CA PHE A 197 -3.55 -5.46 -5.74
C PHE A 197 -4.02 -5.58 -4.29
N SER A 198 -5.33 -5.66 -4.08
CA SER A 198 -5.96 -5.77 -2.76
C SER A 198 -6.95 -6.92 -2.77
N LEU A 199 -6.77 -7.84 -1.84
CA LEU A 199 -7.50 -9.09 -1.75
C LEU A 199 -8.01 -9.27 -0.32
N VAL A 200 -9.29 -9.62 -0.17
CA VAL A 200 -9.91 -9.89 1.13
C VAL A 200 -10.71 -11.19 1.05
N LYS A 201 -10.49 -12.12 1.99
CA LYS A 201 -11.26 -13.36 2.10
C LYS A 201 -11.75 -13.56 3.53
N PRO A 202 -13.04 -13.84 3.75
CA PRO A 202 -13.51 -14.26 5.07
C PRO A 202 -12.89 -15.60 5.47
N LEU A 203 -12.44 -15.70 6.71
CA LEU A 203 -12.04 -16.97 7.32
C LEU A 203 -13.27 -17.68 7.90
N PRO A 204 -13.28 -19.02 7.94
CA PRO A 204 -14.29 -19.79 8.65
C PRO A 204 -14.37 -19.36 10.12
N THR A 205 -15.58 -19.28 10.66
CA THR A 205 -15.78 -19.21 12.11
C THR A 205 -15.56 -20.61 12.69
N ASN A 206 -14.65 -20.73 13.66
CA ASN A 206 -14.49 -21.95 14.45
C ASN A 206 -15.73 -22.22 15.31
#